data_AF-A0A4P6WMV4-F1
#
_entry.id   AF-A0A4P6WMV4-F1
#
_cell.length_a   1.000
_cell.length_b   1.000
_cell.length_c   1.000
_cell.angle_alpha   90.00
_cell.angle_beta   90.00
_cell.angle_gamma   90.00
#
_symmetry.space_group_name_H-M   'P 1'
#
loop_
_entity.id
_entity.type
_entity.pdbx_description
1 polymer ?
#
loop_
_entity_poly.entity_id
_entity_poly.type
_entity_poly.pdbx_seq_one_letter_code
_entity_poly.pdbx_strand_id
1 'polypeptide(L)' 'MGKMTFVFEYKDGKEPPVNAGMEFMGGKIVAAAFRDALEEPEICDAPEPDLDWLDKIRNRL' A
#
# COMPACT_ATOMS: atom_id res chain seq x y z
N MET A 1 17.49 -1.30 -3.37
CA MET A 1 17.29 -0.14 -2.46
C MET A 1 16.13 -0.47 -1.54
N GLY A 2 16.31 -0.36 -0.22
CA GLY A 2 15.25 -0.65 0.75
C GLY A 2 14.18 0.45 0.76
N LYS A 3 12.94 0.06 1.09
CA LYS A 3 11.84 0.99 1.38
C LYS A 3 11.67 1.03 2.90
N MET A 4 11.41 2.20 3.47
CA MET A 4 11.11 2.39 4.90
C MET A 4 9.70 2.97 5.04
N THR A 5 9.01 2.60 6.12
CA THR A 5 7.69 3.12 6.47
C THR A 5 7.83 4.02 7.69
N PHE A 6 7.36 5.25 7.57
CA PHE A 6 7.26 6.20 8.67
C PHE A 6 5.81 6.32 9.09
N VAL A 7 5.57 6.37 10.40
CA VAL A 7 4.26 6.60 10.99
C VAL A 7 4.30 7.96 11.68
N PHE A 8 3.31 8.80 11.39
CA PHE A 8 3.22 10.17 11.90
C PHE A 8 1.91 10.33 12.66
N GLU A 9 1.98 10.91 13.86
CA GLU A 9 0.81 11.29 14.63
C GLU A 9 0.41 12.73 14.26
N TYR A 10 -0.87 12.91 13.89
CA TYR A 10 -1.45 14.22 13.60
C TYR A 10 -2.51 14.55 14.65
N LYS A 11 -2.78 15.85 14.82
CA LYS A 11 -3.91 16.30 15.64
C LYS A 11 -5.20 15.70 15.08
N ASP A 12 -6.10 15.31 15.97
CA ASP A 12 -7.40 14.78 15.59
C ASP A 12 -8.15 15.74 14.64
N GLY A 13 -8.73 15.18 13.58
CA GLY A 13 -9.38 15.93 12.49
C GLY A 13 -8.44 16.69 11.54
N LYS A 14 -7.12 16.52 11.62
CA LYS A 14 -6.15 17.11 10.67
C LYS A 14 -5.45 16.02 9.86
N GLU A 15 -5.93 15.75 8.65
CA GLU A 15 -5.22 14.88 7.72
C GLU A 15 -3.94 15.56 7.18
N PRO A 16 -2.82 14.83 7.04
CA PRO A 16 -1.65 15.35 6.36
C PRO A 16 -1.95 15.72 4.90
N PRO A 17 -1.43 16.86 4.41
CA PRO A 17 -1.50 17.17 3.00
C PRO A 17 -0.63 16.19 2.20
N VAL A 18 -1.25 15.40 1.31
CA VAL A 18 -0.57 14.53 0.35
C VAL A 18 -0.74 15.11 -1.05
N ASN A 19 0.36 15.34 -1.76
CA ASN A 19 0.35 15.88 -3.12
C ASN A 19 1.38 15.19 -4.02
N ALA A 20 1.22 15.37 -5.34
CA ALA A 20 2.18 14.87 -6.31
C ALA A 20 3.51 15.62 -6.21
N GLY A 21 4.62 14.88 -6.22
CA GLY A 21 5.96 15.47 -6.11
C GLY A 21 6.43 15.73 -4.68
N MET A 22 5.71 15.23 -3.68
CA MET A 22 6.15 15.29 -2.29
C MET A 22 7.43 14.47 -2.07
N GLU A 23 8.36 15.06 -1.33
CA GLU A 23 9.62 14.44 -0.94
C GLU A 23 9.75 14.43 0.58
N PHE A 24 10.39 13.41 1.12
CA PHE A 24 10.71 13.29 2.54
C PHE A 24 12.17 12.87 2.69
N MET A 25 12.96 13.70 3.38
CA MET A 25 14.40 13.49 3.61
C MET A 25 15.20 13.21 2.33
N GLY A 26 14.87 13.86 1.21
CA GLY A 26 15.52 13.66 -0.09
C GLY A 26 15.09 12.38 -0.82
N GLY A 27 14.11 11.65 -0.28
CA GLY A 27 13.45 10.54 -0.96
C GLY A 27 12.13 10.97 -1.60
N LYS A 28 11.83 10.45 -2.79
CA LYS A 28 10.52 10.61 -3.42
C LYS A 28 9.48 9.76 -2.71
N ILE A 29 8.37 10.36 -2.29
CA ILE A 29 7.23 9.60 -1.78
C ILE A 29 6.55 8.92 -2.97
N VAL A 30 6.60 7.58 -2.99
CA VAL A 30 6.00 6.76 -4.06
C VAL A 30 4.70 6.07 -3.65
N ALA A 31 4.37 6.10 -2.35
CA ALA A 31 3.14 5.55 -1.80
C ALA A 31 2.81 6.29 -0.50
N ALA A 32 1.52 6.55 -0.28
CA ALA A 32 0.96 7.00 0.98
C ALA A 32 -0.29 6.16 1.25
N ALA A 33 -0.53 5.81 2.51
CA ALA A 33 -1.70 5.07 2.93
C ALA A 33 -2.22 5.66 4.23
N PHE A 34 -3.53 5.83 4.33
CA PHE A 34 -4.23 6.22 5.54
C PHE A 34 -4.86 4.97 6.11
N ARG A 35 -4.21 4.41 7.11
CA ARG A 35 -4.69 3.27 7.90
C ARG A 35 -4.24 3.47 9.33
N ASP A 36 -5.00 2.96 10.27
CA ASP A 36 -4.47 2.79 11.62
C ASP A 36 -3.32 1.78 11.52
N ALA A 37 -2.09 2.26 11.72
CA ALA A 37 -0.89 1.44 11.53
C ALA A 37 -0.74 0.37 12.63
N LEU A 38 -1.51 0.50 13.72
CA LEU A 38 -1.55 -0.46 14.82
C LEU A 38 -2.71 -1.45 14.68
N GLU A 39 -3.70 -1.14 13.84
CA GLU A 39 -4.76 -2.07 13.51
C GLU A 39 -4.17 -3.17 12.64
N GLU A 40 -4.32 -4.42 13.08
CA GLU A 40 -3.86 -5.56 12.31
C GLU A 40 -4.52 -5.48 10.94
N PRO A 41 -3.74 -5.57 9.83
CA PRO A 41 -4.36 -5.60 8.52
C PRO A 41 -5.31 -6.79 8.53
N GLU A 42 -6.60 -6.55 8.27
CA GLU A 42 -7.50 -7.64 7.91
C GLU A 42 -6.81 -8.35 6.75
N ILE A 43 -6.25 -9.52 7.03
CA ILE A 43 -5.77 -10.41 5.98
C ILE A 43 -7.06 -10.78 5.27
N CYS A 44 -7.34 -10.08 4.17
CA CYS A 44 -8.27 -10.62 3.20
C CYS A 44 -7.70 -12.00 2.91
N ASP A 45 -8.39 -13.05 3.37
CA ASP A 45 -8.29 -14.42 2.87
C ASP A 45 -8.76 -14.42 1.41
N ALA A 46 -8.21 -13.52 0.59
CA ALA A 46 -8.30 -13.61 -0.84
C ALA A 46 -7.64 -14.95 -1.14
N PRO A 47 -8.40 -15.94 -1.65
CA PRO A 47 -7.81 -17.21 -2.02
C PRO A 47 -6.62 -16.88 -2.91
N GLU A 48 -5.46 -17.45 -2.59
CA GLU A 48 -4.29 -17.36 -3.45
C GLU A 48 -4.78 -17.58 -4.88
N PRO A 49 -4.48 -16.67 -5.82
CA PRO A 49 -4.99 -16.80 -7.17
C PRO A 49 -4.57 -18.17 -7.66
N ASP A 50 -5.55 -19.06 -7.84
CA ASP A 50 -5.35 -20.41 -8.32
C ASP A 50 -4.47 -20.30 -9.57
N LEU A 51 -3.21 -20.73 -9.47
CA LEU A 51 -2.23 -20.59 -10.54
C LEU A 51 -2.71 -21.29 -11.82
N ASP A 52 -3.65 -22.22 -11.67
CA ASP A 52 -4.35 -22.92 -12.75
C ASP A 52 -5.30 -22.01 -13.56
N TRP A 53 -5.71 -20.85 -13.02
CA TRP A 53 -6.54 -19.87 -13.72
C TRP A 53 -5.78 -19.18 -14.87
N LEU A 54 -4.50 -18.88 -14.68
CA LEU A 54 -3.66 -18.28 -15.72
C LEU A 54 -3.43 -19.26 -16.88
N ASP A 55 -3.21 -20.53 -16.58
CA ASP A 55 -3.05 -21.58 -17.60
C ASP A 55 -4.36 -21.84 -18.36
N LYS A 56 -5.51 -21.77 -17.70
CA LYS A 56 -6.83 -21.87 -18.34
C LYS A 56 -7.11 -20.73 -19.32
N ILE A 57 -6.66 -19.51 -19.04
CA ILE A 57 -6.83 -18.36 -19.95
C ILE A 57 -5.88 -18.48 -21.14
N ARG A 58 -4.62 -18.83 -20.86
CA ARG A 58 -3.58 -18.93 -21.89
C ARG A 58 -3.90 -19.98 -22.94
N ASN A 59 -4.55 -21.09 -22.54
CA ASN A 59 -4.93 -22.19 -23.44
C ASN A 59 -6.30 -21.99 -24.11
N ARG A 60 -6.97 -20.84 -23.92
CA ARG A 60 -8.23 -20.47 -24.60
C ARG A 60 -8.04 -19.49 -25.77
N LEU A 61 -6.82 -19.03 -26.01
CA LEU A 61 -6.41 -18.25 -27.19
C LEU A 61 -5.68 -19.16 -28.19
#